data_AF-A0A7V5KUH3-F1
#
_entry.id   AF-A0A7V5KUH3-F1
#
_cell.length_a   1.000
_cell.length_b   1.000
_cell.length_c   1.000
_cell.angle_alpha   90.00
_cell.angle_beta   90.00
_cell.angle_gamma   90.00
#
_symmetry.space_group_name_H-M   'P 1'
#
loop_
_entity.id
_entity.type
_entity.pdbx_description
1 polymer ?
#
loop_
_entity_poly.entity_id
_entity_poly.type
_entity_poly.pdbx_seq_one_letter_code
_entity_poly.pdbx_strand_id
1 'polypeptide(L)'
;MVDPLKKKLKPISSLQEVRGVQLPAGLSFVQLIVTGPPGAGKTYYINKIHGWPNEGYLDLTRKNWWKDRALTYRPREVHLGLPFSGYTEALTVFDKEWLEAPEPPQLEPERIKIPPVSNHIFQTNWRHRYVFEFLLPPAKTIFKRRQARSSEGYFPVDENLTMEIVEQQLTIYRQVVLHLHHQKMQVYVRKSLDKPPLYIAEKEDVGKPGWLSGHPFPRPSLATIDGWKWLLLRKLPINWFTVTDDWQRITKESRIAYDGKPLELRLGKQVLRFYPEIPLGIRKKNLKKNWLITDPSTFGSHLCGFARLRVGETAMIGRDNRKYKAIFNFPKNVGKRHVNISNERGDLIITPLDDQRPVEIIRFEDNDRKARIEARRYDALMHLKKLYGGPVEILPTAQAIATLTTVNRILEKEPYRPRDNSGLPGGLIE
;
A
#
# COMPACT_ATOMS: atom_id res chain seq x y z
N MET A 1 -13.60 -33.50 21.55
CA MET A 1 -14.51 -32.38 21.19
C MET A 1 -14.91 -32.49 19.73
N VAL A 2 -16.18 -32.21 19.38
CA VAL A 2 -16.67 -32.26 17.99
C VAL A 2 -16.12 -31.05 17.20
N ASP A 3 -15.51 -31.29 16.03
CA ASP A 3 -14.98 -30.22 15.16
C ASP A 3 -16.13 -29.31 14.69
N PRO A 4 -16.19 -28.04 15.13
CA PRO A 4 -17.31 -27.14 14.84
C PRO A 4 -17.37 -26.71 13.36
N LEU A 5 -16.29 -26.94 12.58
CA LEU A 5 -16.23 -26.64 11.15
C LEU A 5 -16.52 -27.87 10.28
N LYS A 6 -16.75 -29.05 10.89
CA LYS A 6 -17.01 -30.29 10.16
C LYS A 6 -18.26 -30.14 9.29
N LYS A 7 -18.11 -30.41 8.00
CA LYS A 7 -19.15 -30.27 6.93
C LYS A 7 -19.60 -28.83 6.60
N LYS A 8 -19.00 -27.80 7.19
CA LYS A 8 -19.30 -26.39 6.87
C LYS A 8 -18.34 -25.75 5.86
N LEU A 9 -17.21 -26.38 5.56
CA LEU A 9 -16.17 -25.79 4.69
C LEU A 9 -16.37 -26.16 3.22
N LYS A 10 -16.35 -25.15 2.34
CA LYS A 10 -16.36 -25.33 0.88
C LYS A 10 -15.16 -24.62 0.24
N PRO A 11 -14.60 -25.14 -0.86
CA PRO A 11 -13.49 -24.50 -1.55
C PRO A 11 -13.91 -23.20 -2.19
N ILE A 12 -13.03 -22.21 -2.14
CA ILE A 12 -13.17 -20.95 -2.89
C ILE A 12 -12.78 -21.22 -4.34
N SER A 13 -13.69 -20.95 -5.28
CA SER A 13 -13.50 -21.24 -6.71
C SER A 13 -12.73 -20.15 -7.45
N SER A 14 -12.93 -18.87 -7.09
CA SER A 14 -12.26 -17.74 -7.73
C SER A 14 -10.96 -17.42 -7.01
N LEU A 15 -9.83 -17.75 -7.64
CA LEU A 15 -8.50 -17.63 -7.06
C LEU A 15 -7.58 -16.76 -7.94
N GLN A 16 -6.61 -16.11 -7.30
CA GLN A 16 -5.51 -15.38 -7.93
C GLN A 16 -4.18 -15.94 -7.39
N GLU A 17 -3.17 -16.03 -8.24
CA GLU A 17 -1.84 -16.47 -7.82
C GLU A 17 -1.00 -15.27 -7.37
N VAL A 18 -0.44 -15.37 -6.16
CA VAL A 18 0.51 -14.38 -5.64
C VAL A 18 1.73 -15.11 -5.13
N ARG A 19 2.85 -14.98 -5.85
CA ARG A 19 4.16 -15.56 -5.48
C ARG A 19 4.06 -17.07 -5.20
N GLY A 20 3.38 -17.81 -6.07
CA GLY A 20 3.21 -19.26 -5.93
C GLY A 20 2.27 -19.68 -4.79
N VAL A 21 1.39 -18.79 -4.31
CA VAL A 21 0.30 -19.12 -3.38
C VAL A 21 -1.05 -18.68 -3.95
N GLN A 22 -2.02 -19.59 -3.91
CA GLN A 22 -3.40 -19.31 -4.36
C GLN A 22 -4.16 -18.54 -3.28
N LEU A 23 -4.43 -17.26 -3.56
CA LEU A 23 -5.28 -16.40 -2.74
C LEU A 23 -6.66 -16.24 -3.38
N PRO A 24 -7.71 -15.87 -2.62
CA PRO A 24 -8.98 -15.55 -3.24
C PRO A 24 -8.92 -14.34 -4.18
N ALA A 25 -9.58 -14.44 -5.33
CA ALA A 25 -9.69 -13.33 -6.27
C ALA A 25 -10.50 -12.18 -5.65
N GLY A 26 -10.05 -10.94 -5.83
CA GLY A 26 -10.67 -9.75 -5.22
C GLY A 26 -10.18 -9.40 -3.81
N LEU A 27 -9.39 -10.28 -3.16
CA LEU A 27 -8.68 -9.95 -1.93
C LEU A 27 -7.60 -8.89 -2.22
N SER A 28 -7.68 -7.73 -1.57
CA SER A 28 -6.58 -6.78 -1.61
C SER A 28 -5.49 -7.20 -0.62
N PHE A 29 -4.24 -7.31 -1.10
CA PHE A 29 -3.10 -7.82 -0.35
C PHE A 29 -2.88 -7.13 1.02
N VAL A 30 -3.19 -5.85 1.06
CA VAL A 30 -3.11 -4.97 2.24
C VAL A 30 -4.27 -5.11 3.22
N GLN A 31 -5.24 -6.00 2.99
CA GLN A 31 -6.32 -6.33 3.94
C GLN A 31 -6.02 -7.62 4.72
N LEU A 32 -5.12 -8.46 4.21
CA LEU A 32 -4.87 -9.80 4.71
C LEU A 32 -4.15 -9.78 6.07
N ILE A 33 -4.71 -10.55 7.01
CA ILE A 33 -4.15 -10.87 8.31
C ILE A 33 -4.10 -12.39 8.41
N VAL A 34 -2.92 -12.95 8.63
CA VAL A 34 -2.73 -14.39 8.77
C VAL A 34 -2.69 -14.73 10.27
N THR A 35 -3.49 -15.70 10.69
CA THR A 35 -3.49 -16.18 12.08
C THR A 35 -3.73 -17.69 12.14
N GLY A 36 -3.55 -18.29 13.30
CA GLY A 36 -3.60 -19.73 13.50
C GLY A 36 -2.75 -20.18 14.69
N PRO A 37 -2.89 -21.44 15.13
CA PRO A 37 -2.14 -21.97 16.26
C PRO A 37 -0.62 -21.96 16.02
N PRO A 38 0.20 -22.11 17.08
CA PRO A 38 1.64 -22.34 16.95
C PRO A 38 1.94 -23.51 16.01
N GLY A 39 2.99 -23.40 15.19
CA GLY A 39 3.38 -24.45 14.25
C GLY A 39 2.49 -24.59 12.99
N ALA A 40 1.47 -23.73 12.83
CA ALA A 40 0.62 -23.75 11.62
C ALA A 40 1.35 -23.34 10.33
N GLY A 41 2.53 -22.70 10.44
CA GLY A 41 3.33 -22.23 9.30
C GLY A 41 3.05 -20.78 8.90
N LYS A 42 2.58 -19.94 9.85
CA LYS A 42 2.27 -18.52 9.63
C LYS A 42 3.48 -17.73 9.11
N THR A 43 4.62 -17.88 9.76
CA THR A 43 5.84 -17.13 9.43
C THR A 43 6.37 -17.52 8.06
N TYR A 44 6.43 -18.83 7.79
CA TYR A 44 6.75 -19.34 6.45
C TYR A 44 5.82 -18.79 5.38
N TYR A 45 4.51 -18.74 5.67
CA TYR A 45 3.54 -18.21 4.73
C TYR A 45 3.75 -16.71 4.47
N ILE A 46 3.86 -15.90 5.51
CA ILE A 46 4.11 -14.45 5.39
C ILE A 46 5.40 -14.18 4.64
N ASN A 47 6.47 -14.92 4.91
CA ASN A 47 7.74 -14.78 4.20
C ASN A 47 7.60 -15.16 2.71
N LYS A 48 6.89 -16.25 2.38
CA LYS A 48 6.67 -16.69 0.99
C LYS A 48 5.94 -15.63 0.15
N ILE A 49 4.97 -14.94 0.75
CA ILE A 49 4.26 -13.83 0.08
C ILE A 49 4.97 -12.48 0.26
N HIS A 50 6.17 -12.42 0.86
CA HIS A 50 6.88 -11.22 1.37
C HIS A 50 5.94 -10.20 2.03
N GLY A 51 5.17 -10.66 3.00
CA GLY A 51 4.50 -9.80 3.96
C GLY A 51 5.48 -9.17 4.95
N TRP A 52 4.95 -8.39 5.88
CA TRP A 52 5.78 -7.63 6.81
C TRP A 52 6.51 -8.58 7.77
N PRO A 53 7.86 -8.50 7.85
CA PRO A 53 8.63 -9.29 8.80
C PRO A 53 8.31 -8.77 10.21
N ASN A 54 8.07 -9.69 11.15
CA ASN A 54 7.71 -9.52 12.56
C ASN A 54 6.26 -9.91 12.91
N GLU A 55 6.15 -10.83 13.86
CA GLU A 55 4.89 -11.31 14.42
C GLU A 55 4.16 -10.16 15.12
N GLY A 56 2.85 -10.11 14.95
CA GLY A 56 1.98 -9.19 15.68
C GLY A 56 1.30 -9.90 16.84
N TYR A 57 0.89 -9.14 17.84
CA TYR A 57 -0.05 -9.59 18.86
C TYR A 57 -1.29 -8.72 18.77
N LEU A 58 -2.47 -9.35 18.83
CA LEU A 58 -3.75 -8.67 18.74
C LEU A 58 -4.68 -9.17 19.84
N ASP A 59 -4.83 -8.36 20.89
CA ASP A 59 -5.77 -8.60 21.98
C ASP A 59 -7.20 -8.23 21.52
N LEU A 60 -8.04 -9.24 21.34
CA LEU A 60 -9.42 -9.07 20.87
C LEU A 60 -10.39 -8.59 21.96
N THR A 61 -9.97 -8.55 23.23
CA THR A 61 -10.78 -8.05 24.35
C THR A 61 -10.72 -6.53 24.47
N ARG A 62 -9.66 -5.92 23.92
CA ARG A 62 -9.45 -4.47 23.97
C ARG A 62 -10.48 -3.70 23.14
N LYS A 63 -11.04 -2.65 23.74
CA LYS A 63 -11.88 -1.67 23.04
C LYS A 63 -11.06 -1.05 21.91
N ASN A 64 -11.61 -1.07 20.69
CA ASN A 64 -10.97 -0.54 19.49
C ASN A 64 -9.68 -1.25 19.02
N TRP A 65 -9.49 -2.55 19.30
CA TRP A 65 -8.32 -3.30 18.77
C TRP A 65 -8.18 -3.20 17.24
N TRP A 66 -9.26 -2.94 16.50
CA TRP A 66 -9.22 -2.71 15.05
C TRP A 66 -8.45 -1.44 14.64
N LYS A 67 -8.03 -0.61 15.58
CA LYS A 67 -7.14 0.54 15.39
C LYS A 67 -5.70 0.26 15.84
N ASP A 68 -5.41 -0.95 16.30
CA ASP A 68 -4.11 -1.32 16.85
C ASP A 68 -2.99 -1.13 15.82
N ARG A 69 -1.82 -0.69 16.30
CA ARG A 69 -0.64 -0.46 15.45
C ARG A 69 -0.12 -1.75 14.85
N ALA A 70 -0.31 -2.89 15.50
CA ALA A 70 -0.06 -4.21 14.94
C ALA A 70 -0.79 -4.38 13.61
N LEU A 71 -1.96 -3.77 13.42
CA LEU A 71 -2.67 -3.88 12.15
C LEU A 71 -2.16 -2.92 11.07
N THR A 72 -1.21 -2.02 11.32
CA THR A 72 -0.83 -0.96 10.36
C THR A 72 -0.31 -1.50 9.03
N TYR A 73 0.69 -2.38 9.10
CA TYR A 73 1.39 -2.97 7.96
C TYR A 73 0.84 -4.37 7.70
N ARG A 74 0.44 -4.65 6.45
CA ARG A 74 -0.21 -5.89 6.02
C ARG A 74 0.23 -6.20 4.58
N PRO A 75 0.30 -7.48 4.17
CA PRO A 75 -0.07 -8.66 4.97
C PRO A 75 0.94 -8.96 6.06
N ARG A 76 0.45 -9.48 7.17
CA ARG A 76 1.28 -9.86 8.33
C ARG A 76 0.64 -11.02 9.08
N GLU A 77 1.45 -11.69 9.91
CA GLU A 77 0.89 -12.60 10.90
C GLU A 77 0.55 -11.87 12.20
N VAL A 78 -0.46 -12.40 12.88
CA VAL A 78 -0.82 -12.02 14.24
C VAL A 78 -1.15 -13.25 15.08
N HIS A 79 -0.69 -13.25 16.33
CA HIS A 79 -1.24 -14.08 17.40
C HIS A 79 -2.42 -13.35 18.03
N LEU A 80 -3.42 -14.12 18.43
CA LEU A 80 -4.64 -13.57 19.04
C LEU A 80 -4.55 -13.71 20.56
N GLY A 81 -4.71 -12.59 21.26
CA GLY A 81 -5.09 -12.58 22.66
C GLY A 81 -6.58 -12.80 22.77
N LEU A 82 -6.97 -13.86 23.49
CA LEU A 82 -8.33 -14.37 23.57
C LEU A 82 -8.83 -14.35 25.03
N PRO A 83 -10.12 -14.09 25.25
CA PRO A 83 -10.72 -14.16 26.58
C PRO A 83 -10.99 -15.62 26.97
N PHE A 84 -10.51 -16.03 28.15
CA PHE A 84 -10.80 -17.34 28.72
C PHE A 84 -11.50 -17.21 30.08
N SER A 85 -12.37 -18.17 30.38
CA SER A 85 -13.03 -18.27 31.69
C SER A 85 -12.00 -18.42 32.80
N GLY A 86 -12.19 -17.67 33.90
CA GLY A 86 -11.24 -17.61 35.01
C GLY A 86 -10.09 -16.62 34.83
N TYR A 87 -9.92 -16.01 33.64
CA TYR A 87 -8.84 -15.06 33.37
C TYR A 87 -9.38 -13.68 32.98
N THR A 88 -8.97 -12.64 33.70
CA THR A 88 -9.33 -11.25 33.42
C THR A 88 -8.62 -10.72 32.18
N GLU A 89 -7.35 -11.10 32.00
CA GLU A 89 -6.51 -10.71 30.87
C GLU A 89 -6.72 -11.62 29.65
N ALA A 90 -6.34 -11.11 28.48
CA ALA A 90 -6.41 -11.88 27.23
C ALA A 90 -5.14 -12.72 27.06
N LEU A 91 -5.30 -14.03 26.95
CA LEU A 91 -4.18 -14.96 26.79
C LEU A 91 -4.07 -15.45 25.36
N THR A 92 -2.86 -15.80 24.94
CA THR A 92 -2.65 -16.66 23.78
C THR A 92 -2.80 -18.13 24.18
N VAL A 93 -3.07 -19.00 23.22
CA VAL A 93 -3.17 -20.45 23.47
C VAL A 93 -1.83 -21.13 23.77
N PHE A 94 -0.75 -20.35 23.89
CA PHE A 94 0.60 -20.83 24.21
C PHE A 94 1.25 -20.03 25.34
N ASP A 95 0.50 -19.13 25.99
CA ASP A 95 0.94 -18.51 27.22
C ASP A 95 1.06 -19.58 28.31
N LYS A 96 1.96 -19.38 29.25
CA LYS A 96 2.27 -20.34 30.31
C LYS A 96 1.03 -20.64 31.15
N GLU A 97 0.27 -19.59 31.45
CA GLU A 97 -0.99 -19.63 32.19
C GLU A 97 -2.05 -20.49 31.50
N TRP A 98 -2.03 -20.56 30.16
CA TRP A 98 -2.94 -21.40 29.38
C TRP A 98 -2.45 -22.84 29.32
N LEU A 99 -1.14 -23.06 29.17
CA LEU A 99 -0.52 -24.39 29.05
C LEU A 99 -0.50 -25.15 30.38
N GLU A 100 -0.35 -24.46 31.50
CA GLU A 100 -0.25 -25.05 32.85
C GLU A 100 -1.60 -25.15 33.57
N ALA A 101 -2.69 -24.69 32.95
CA ALA A 101 -4.02 -24.79 33.52
C ALA A 101 -4.42 -26.28 33.73
N PRO A 102 -4.97 -26.66 34.90
CA PRO A 102 -5.36 -28.05 35.18
C PRO A 102 -6.37 -28.61 34.19
N GLU A 103 -7.27 -27.73 33.72
CA GLU A 103 -8.22 -28.00 32.65
C GLU A 103 -8.05 -26.97 31.53
N PRO A 104 -8.26 -27.35 30.26
CA PRO A 104 -8.13 -26.43 29.13
C PRO A 104 -9.07 -25.23 29.29
N PRO A 105 -8.55 -24.00 29.36
CA PRO A 105 -9.37 -22.82 29.58
C PRO A 105 -10.42 -22.67 28.47
N GLN A 106 -11.68 -22.49 28.87
CA GLN A 106 -12.78 -22.33 27.92
C GLN A 106 -12.82 -20.91 27.36
N LEU A 107 -12.92 -20.80 26.04
CA LEU A 107 -13.07 -19.51 25.35
C LEU A 107 -14.40 -18.85 25.76
N GLU A 108 -14.38 -17.54 25.99
CA GLU A 108 -15.57 -16.73 26.26
C GLU A 108 -15.86 -15.76 25.09
N PRO A 109 -16.58 -16.19 24.04
CA PRO A 109 -16.70 -15.42 22.81
C PRO A 109 -17.39 -14.05 23.02
N GLU A 110 -18.28 -13.94 24.01
CA GLU A 110 -19.00 -12.70 24.35
C GLU A 110 -18.07 -11.55 24.75
N ARG A 111 -16.86 -11.86 25.25
CA ARG A 111 -15.85 -10.87 25.62
C ARG A 111 -15.04 -10.36 24.43
N ILE A 112 -15.08 -11.05 23.29
CA ILE A 112 -14.43 -10.62 22.05
C ILE A 112 -15.13 -9.35 21.55
N LYS A 113 -14.40 -8.24 21.48
CA LYS A 113 -14.95 -6.99 20.96
C LYS A 113 -15.01 -7.06 19.44
N ILE A 114 -16.15 -6.73 18.85
CA ILE A 114 -16.31 -6.69 17.39
C ILE A 114 -16.37 -5.23 16.94
N PRO A 115 -15.71 -4.84 15.84
CA PRO A 115 -15.84 -3.50 15.29
C PRO A 115 -17.31 -3.16 15.02
N PRO A 116 -17.77 -1.92 15.29
CA PRO A 116 -19.14 -1.53 15.01
C PRO A 116 -19.42 -1.63 13.50
N VAL A 117 -20.67 -1.90 13.14
CA VAL A 117 -21.12 -1.81 11.75
C VAL A 117 -21.11 -0.33 11.37
N SER A 118 -20.43 0.00 10.27
CA SER A 118 -20.35 1.38 9.79
C SER A 118 -21.63 1.74 9.05
N ASN A 119 -22.46 2.60 9.65
CA ASN A 119 -23.73 3.05 9.05
C ASN A 119 -23.61 4.44 8.38
N HIS A 120 -22.43 5.07 8.41
CA HIS A 120 -22.21 6.42 7.91
C HIS A 120 -21.14 6.47 6.81
N ILE A 121 -21.36 7.32 5.80
CA ILE A 121 -20.56 7.43 4.56
C ILE A 121 -19.08 7.83 4.83
N PHE A 122 -18.79 8.52 5.94
CA PHE A 122 -17.44 8.98 6.30
C PHE A 122 -16.74 8.10 7.34
N GLN A 123 -17.39 7.08 7.88
CA GLN A 123 -16.78 6.19 8.85
C GLN A 123 -16.05 5.04 8.15
N THR A 124 -14.86 4.70 8.65
CA THR A 124 -14.11 3.55 8.13
C THR A 124 -14.87 2.26 8.49
N ASN A 125 -15.26 1.49 7.47
CA ASN A 125 -15.81 0.16 7.68
C ASN A 125 -14.70 -0.82 8.07
N TRP A 126 -14.47 -0.96 9.37
CA TRP A 126 -13.42 -1.82 9.93
C TRP A 126 -13.66 -3.30 9.65
N ARG A 127 -14.92 -3.75 9.56
CA ARG A 127 -15.24 -5.16 9.25
C ARG A 127 -14.79 -5.56 7.84
N HIS A 128 -14.88 -4.64 6.87
CA HIS A 128 -14.41 -4.87 5.49
C HIS A 128 -12.93 -4.55 5.27
N ARG A 129 -12.31 -3.79 6.19
CA ARG A 129 -10.90 -3.39 6.08
C ARG A 129 -9.94 -4.57 6.31
N TYR A 130 -10.37 -5.57 7.07
CA TYR A 130 -9.55 -6.69 7.48
C TYR A 130 -10.13 -7.99 6.97
N VAL A 131 -9.27 -8.84 6.38
CA VAL A 131 -9.62 -10.21 6.04
C VAL A 131 -8.69 -11.14 6.81
N PHE A 132 -9.27 -11.96 7.69
CA PHE A 132 -8.53 -12.93 8.47
C PHE A 132 -8.46 -14.27 7.75
N GLU A 133 -7.25 -14.71 7.48
CA GLU A 133 -6.96 -16.06 7.01
C GLU A 133 -6.49 -16.91 8.18
N PHE A 134 -7.29 -17.92 8.52
CA PHE A 134 -6.98 -18.88 9.57
C PHE A 134 -6.26 -20.09 8.98
N LEU A 135 -4.97 -20.22 9.27
CA LEU A 135 -4.20 -21.42 8.97
C LEU A 135 -4.54 -22.51 9.99
N LEU A 136 -5.34 -23.50 9.57
CA LEU A 136 -5.78 -24.62 10.39
C LEU A 136 -5.38 -25.97 9.76
N PRO A 137 -4.07 -26.31 9.69
CA PRO A 137 -3.63 -27.65 9.30
C PRO A 137 -4.15 -28.73 10.27
N PRO A 138 -4.18 -30.00 9.85
CA PRO A 138 -4.50 -31.11 10.77
C PRO A 138 -3.56 -31.12 11.98
N ALA A 139 -4.10 -31.46 13.17
CA ALA A 139 -3.33 -31.49 14.41
C ALA A 139 -2.06 -32.35 14.29
N LYS A 140 -2.14 -33.52 13.63
CA LYS A 140 -0.98 -34.40 13.37
C LYS A 140 0.13 -33.69 12.60
N THR A 141 -0.21 -32.83 11.65
CA THR A 141 0.75 -32.06 10.86
C THR A 141 1.42 -30.97 11.71
N ILE A 142 0.64 -30.26 12.53
CA ILE A 142 1.17 -29.24 13.44
C ILE A 142 2.11 -29.87 14.47
N PHE A 143 1.69 -30.98 15.08
CA PHE A 143 2.47 -31.72 16.07
C PHE A 143 3.83 -32.16 15.49
N LYS A 144 3.83 -32.82 14.32
CA LYS A 144 5.08 -33.21 13.63
C LYS A 144 5.99 -32.01 13.32
N ARG A 145 5.44 -30.88 12.88
CA ARG A 145 6.22 -29.67 12.60
C ARG A 145 6.83 -29.07 13.86
N ARG A 146 6.09 -29.08 14.97
CA ARG A 146 6.58 -28.56 16.26
C ARG A 146 7.64 -29.48 16.88
N GLN A 147 7.51 -30.80 16.71
CA GLN A 147 8.59 -31.75 17.06
C GLN A 147 9.83 -31.58 16.19
N ALA A 148 9.67 -31.35 14.88
CA ALA A 148 10.82 -31.17 14.00
C ALA A 148 11.59 -29.86 14.29
N ARG A 149 10.91 -28.79 14.68
CA ARG A 149 11.60 -27.53 15.04
C ARG A 149 12.25 -27.58 16.43
N SER A 150 11.81 -28.44 17.34
CA SER A 150 12.46 -28.56 18.66
C SER A 150 13.90 -29.08 18.54
N SER A 151 14.25 -29.76 17.44
CA SER A 151 15.65 -30.09 17.14
C SER A 151 16.46 -28.93 16.54
N GLU A 152 15.83 -27.85 16.09
CA GLU A 152 16.48 -26.70 15.44
C GLU A 152 16.73 -25.52 16.41
N GLY A 153 16.14 -25.54 17.62
CA GLY A 153 16.31 -24.49 18.62
C GLY A 153 15.46 -24.69 19.88
N TYR A 154 15.69 -23.87 20.90
CA TYR A 154 14.92 -23.90 22.14
C TYR A 154 13.63 -23.09 22.01
N PHE A 155 12.49 -23.78 22.13
CA PHE A 155 11.14 -23.19 22.07
C PHE A 155 10.39 -23.50 23.37
N PRO A 156 10.35 -22.58 24.36
CA PRO A 156 9.69 -22.81 25.65
C PRO A 156 8.24 -23.27 25.54
N VAL A 157 7.53 -22.79 24.52
CA VAL A 157 6.13 -23.16 24.20
C VAL A 157 5.93 -24.62 23.79
N ASP A 158 7.01 -25.37 23.54
CA ASP A 158 7.00 -26.75 23.06
C ASP A 158 7.56 -27.76 24.09
N GLU A 159 7.99 -27.33 25.29
CA GLU A 159 8.67 -28.22 26.27
C GLU A 159 7.86 -29.46 26.65
N ASN A 160 6.56 -29.30 26.89
CA ASN A 160 5.63 -30.40 27.25
C ASN A 160 4.61 -30.65 26.14
N LEU A 161 5.03 -30.61 24.88
CA LEU A 161 4.13 -30.71 23.73
C LEU A 161 3.48 -32.10 23.63
N THR A 162 2.15 -32.15 23.79
CA THR A 162 1.34 -33.34 23.53
C THR A 162 0.42 -33.14 22.32
N MET A 163 -0.11 -34.25 21.79
CA MET A 163 -1.07 -34.20 20.69
C MET A 163 -2.38 -33.53 21.15
N GLU A 164 -2.78 -33.78 22.40
CA GLU A 164 -3.96 -33.23 23.05
C GLU A 164 -3.90 -31.71 23.12
N ILE A 165 -2.76 -31.13 23.50
CA ILE A 165 -2.54 -29.67 23.52
C ILE A 165 -2.76 -29.09 22.10
N VAL A 166 -2.18 -29.72 21.08
CA VAL A 166 -2.33 -29.26 19.69
C VAL A 166 -3.80 -29.32 19.24
N GLU A 167 -4.53 -30.36 19.61
CA GLU A 167 -5.95 -30.50 19.29
C GLU A 167 -6.82 -29.46 20.00
N GLN A 168 -6.50 -29.14 21.26
CA GLN A 168 -7.18 -28.11 22.04
C GLN A 168 -6.91 -26.73 21.44
N GLN A 169 -5.66 -26.37 21.18
CA GLN A 169 -5.28 -25.11 20.52
C GLN A 169 -6.01 -24.94 19.18
N LEU A 170 -6.03 -26.01 18.36
CA LEU A 170 -6.74 -26.00 17.09
C LEU A 170 -8.25 -25.80 17.27
N THR A 171 -8.84 -26.41 18.31
CA THR A 171 -10.26 -26.27 18.64
C THR A 171 -10.61 -24.84 19.03
N ILE A 172 -9.78 -24.16 19.83
CA ILE A 172 -9.96 -22.73 20.15
C ILE A 172 -9.96 -21.88 18.88
N TYR A 173 -8.98 -22.04 18.00
CA TYR A 173 -8.94 -21.28 16.75
C TYR A 173 -10.15 -21.56 15.82
N ARG A 174 -10.70 -22.78 15.84
CA ARG A 174 -11.93 -23.13 15.13
C ARG A 174 -13.16 -22.44 15.72
N GLN A 175 -13.25 -22.32 17.05
CA GLN A 175 -14.31 -21.56 17.71
C GLN A 175 -14.20 -20.07 17.40
N VAL A 176 -12.99 -19.50 17.42
CA VAL A 176 -12.75 -18.09 17.09
C VAL A 176 -13.13 -17.77 15.66
N VAL A 177 -12.71 -18.57 14.67
CA VAL A 177 -13.07 -18.30 13.27
C VAL A 177 -14.58 -18.36 13.05
N LEU A 178 -15.27 -19.30 13.71
CA LEU A 178 -16.73 -19.42 13.62
C LEU A 178 -17.42 -18.21 14.27
N HIS A 179 -16.96 -17.79 15.45
CA HIS A 179 -17.50 -16.61 16.12
C HIS A 179 -17.31 -15.35 15.27
N LEU A 180 -16.11 -15.12 14.71
CA LEU A 180 -15.85 -13.97 13.84
C LEU A 180 -16.72 -14.02 12.56
N HIS A 181 -16.93 -15.21 11.99
CA HIS A 181 -17.82 -15.41 10.85
C HIS A 181 -19.26 -15.03 11.18
N HIS A 182 -19.82 -15.51 12.31
CA HIS A 182 -21.15 -15.15 12.80
C HIS A 182 -21.30 -13.64 13.08
N GLN A 183 -20.21 -13.00 13.49
CA GLN A 183 -20.13 -11.56 13.69
C GLN A 183 -19.88 -10.77 12.39
N LYS A 184 -20.01 -11.40 11.22
CA LYS A 184 -19.86 -10.78 9.88
C LYS A 184 -18.49 -10.16 9.62
N MET A 185 -17.45 -10.66 10.30
CA MET A 185 -16.06 -10.34 9.94
C MET A 185 -15.66 -11.13 8.69
N GLN A 186 -14.75 -10.58 7.90
CA GLN A 186 -14.26 -11.27 6.70
C GLN A 186 -13.24 -12.32 7.12
N VAL A 187 -13.63 -13.59 7.09
CA VAL A 187 -12.77 -14.70 7.50
C VAL A 187 -12.82 -15.84 6.48
N TYR A 188 -11.70 -16.54 6.32
CA TYR A 188 -11.63 -17.81 5.61
C TYR A 188 -10.54 -18.70 6.19
N VAL A 189 -10.57 -19.99 5.85
CA VAL A 189 -9.71 -21.02 6.44
C VAL A 189 -8.80 -21.62 5.38
N ARG A 190 -7.57 -21.96 5.73
CA ARG A 190 -6.68 -22.76 4.89
C ARG A 190 -6.06 -23.90 5.68
N LYS A 191 -6.04 -25.09 5.09
CA LYS A 191 -5.42 -26.29 5.69
C LYS A 191 -3.93 -26.45 5.35
N SER A 192 -3.53 -26.07 4.13
CA SER A 192 -2.15 -26.06 3.66
C SER A 192 -1.99 -25.07 2.51
N LEU A 193 -0.77 -24.59 2.25
CA LEU A 193 -0.50 -23.63 1.18
C LEU A 193 -0.72 -24.21 -0.23
N ASP A 194 -0.57 -25.54 -0.36
CA ASP A 194 -0.76 -26.25 -1.64
C ASP A 194 -2.23 -26.60 -1.93
N LYS A 195 -3.14 -26.28 -0.99
CA LYS A 195 -4.58 -26.50 -1.14
C LYS A 195 -5.30 -25.16 -1.24
N PRO A 196 -6.41 -25.10 -2.00
CA PRO A 196 -7.19 -23.88 -2.11
C PRO A 196 -7.76 -23.47 -0.73
N PRO A 197 -7.92 -22.17 -0.49
CA PRO A 197 -8.57 -21.69 0.70
C PRO A 197 -10.06 -22.09 0.70
N LEU A 198 -10.62 -22.19 1.90
CA LEU A 198 -11.96 -22.68 2.19
C LEU A 198 -12.78 -21.57 2.85
N TYR A 199 -14.03 -21.41 2.46
CA TYR A 199 -14.98 -20.53 3.16
C TYR A 199 -15.98 -21.36 3.98
N ILE A 200 -16.61 -20.71 4.96
CA ILE A 200 -17.64 -21.30 5.82
C ILE A 200 -19.00 -21.10 5.13
N ALA A 201 -19.65 -22.21 4.75
CA ALA A 201 -20.96 -22.25 4.12
C ALA A 201 -22.01 -22.68 5.16
N GLU A 202 -22.83 -21.74 5.62
CA GLU A 202 -24.01 -22.00 6.46
C GLU A 202 -25.30 -21.69 5.67
N LYS A 203 -26.44 -22.27 6.08
CA LYS A 203 -27.72 -22.23 5.34
C LYS A 203 -28.34 -20.84 5.30
N GLU A 204 -28.11 -20.05 6.33
CA GLU A 204 -28.45 -18.64 6.34
C GLU A 204 -27.27 -17.90 5.69
N ASP A 205 -27.54 -16.96 4.78
CA ASP A 205 -26.56 -16.19 4.01
C ASP A 205 -25.75 -15.20 4.89
N VAL A 206 -25.45 -15.59 6.15
CA VAL A 206 -24.88 -14.81 7.24
C VAL A 206 -23.43 -14.41 6.97
N GLY A 207 -22.79 -14.99 5.95
CA GLY A 207 -21.43 -14.59 5.62
C GLY A 207 -20.81 -15.34 4.47
N LYS A 208 -21.37 -15.27 3.26
CA LYS A 208 -20.50 -15.21 2.09
C LYS A 208 -19.78 -13.86 2.15
N PRO A 209 -18.46 -13.81 2.35
CA PRO A 209 -17.70 -12.58 2.19
C PRO A 209 -18.07 -11.95 0.85
N GLY A 210 -18.51 -10.69 0.83
CA GLY A 210 -19.05 -10.06 -0.40
C GLY A 210 -18.06 -10.02 -1.58
N TRP A 211 -16.77 -10.26 -1.32
CA TRP A 211 -15.73 -10.43 -2.33
C TRP A 211 -15.68 -11.84 -2.96
N LEU A 212 -16.31 -12.86 -2.37
CA LEU A 212 -16.40 -14.23 -2.92
C LEU A 212 -17.42 -14.35 -4.06
N SER A 213 -18.37 -13.42 -4.17
CA SER A 213 -19.52 -13.54 -5.07
C SER A 213 -19.19 -13.38 -6.55
N GLY A 214 -17.91 -13.23 -6.93
CA GLY A 214 -17.47 -13.37 -8.32
C GLY A 214 -18.02 -12.35 -9.32
N HIS A 215 -18.92 -11.45 -8.91
CA HIS A 215 -19.27 -10.31 -9.73
C HIS A 215 -18.13 -9.31 -9.63
N PRO A 216 -17.36 -9.07 -10.71
CA PRO A 216 -16.56 -7.86 -10.77
C PRO A 216 -17.55 -6.74 -10.48
N PHE A 217 -17.34 -5.97 -9.41
CA PHE A 217 -18.14 -4.78 -9.14
C PHE A 217 -18.29 -4.04 -10.46
N PRO A 218 -19.53 -3.81 -10.96
CA PRO A 218 -19.71 -3.17 -12.24
C PRO A 218 -18.95 -1.86 -12.18
N ARG A 219 -17.94 -1.71 -13.04
CA ARG A 219 -17.11 -0.51 -13.11
C ARG A 219 -18.08 0.65 -13.29
N PRO A 220 -18.23 1.56 -12.32
CA PRO A 220 -19.09 2.70 -12.54
C PRO A 220 -18.45 3.52 -13.66
N SER A 221 -19.24 3.85 -14.67
CA SER A 221 -18.78 4.66 -15.80
C SER A 221 -18.08 5.92 -15.29
N LEU A 222 -16.96 6.28 -15.92
CA LEU A 222 -16.28 7.57 -15.67
C LEU A 222 -17.13 8.78 -16.06
N ALA A 223 -18.33 8.56 -16.61
CA ALA A 223 -19.38 9.56 -16.78
C ALA A 223 -20.12 9.91 -15.47
N THR A 224 -19.93 9.13 -14.40
CA THR A 224 -20.62 9.33 -13.11
C THR A 224 -19.66 9.73 -12.00
N ILE A 225 -20.16 10.56 -11.07
CA ILE A 225 -19.41 11.05 -9.90
C ILE A 225 -18.92 9.88 -9.03
N ASP A 226 -19.67 8.78 -8.99
CA ASP A 226 -19.28 7.57 -8.26
C ASP A 226 -18.14 6.81 -8.93
N GLY A 227 -18.00 6.88 -10.26
CA GLY A 227 -16.82 6.37 -10.99
C GLY A 227 -15.55 7.16 -10.69
N TRP A 228 -15.67 8.48 -10.49
CA TRP A 228 -14.56 9.34 -10.06
C TRP A 228 -14.19 9.11 -8.59
N LYS A 229 -15.18 8.93 -7.72
CA LYS A 229 -14.94 8.55 -6.31
C LYS A 229 -14.28 7.17 -6.20
N TRP A 230 -14.67 6.22 -7.05
CA TRP A 230 -14.10 4.87 -7.11
C TRP A 230 -12.61 4.88 -7.49
N LEU A 231 -12.21 5.74 -8.44
CA LEU A 231 -10.81 5.92 -8.83
C LEU A 231 -9.94 6.52 -7.71
N LEU A 232 -10.55 7.27 -6.78
CA LEU A 232 -9.85 7.98 -5.69
C LEU A 232 -9.82 7.21 -4.35
N LEU A 233 -10.67 6.19 -4.13
CA LEU A 233 -10.95 5.64 -2.79
C LEU A 233 -10.60 4.15 -2.53
N ARG A 234 -9.80 3.48 -3.39
CA ARG A 234 -9.17 2.12 -3.23
C ARG A 234 -10.06 0.92 -3.62
N LYS A 235 -9.58 -0.25 -4.07
CA LYS A 235 -8.25 -0.88 -4.26
C LYS A 235 -8.43 -2.05 -5.25
N LEU A 236 -7.78 -2.02 -6.42
CA LEU A 236 -7.57 -3.22 -7.24
C LEU A 236 -6.50 -4.13 -6.60
N PRO A 237 -6.39 -5.42 -6.99
CA PRO A 237 -5.20 -6.21 -6.66
C PRO A 237 -3.94 -5.49 -7.15
N ILE A 238 -2.93 -5.41 -6.28
CA ILE A 238 -1.67 -4.74 -6.58
C ILE A 238 -0.90 -5.60 -7.58
N ASN A 239 -0.96 -5.24 -8.86
CA ASN A 239 -0.12 -5.84 -9.89
C ASN A 239 1.31 -5.31 -9.73
N TRP A 240 2.11 -5.94 -8.86
CA TRP A 240 3.52 -5.59 -8.75
C TRP A 240 4.23 -5.85 -10.08
N PHE A 241 4.97 -4.86 -10.54
CA PHE A 241 5.71 -4.89 -11.78
C PHE A 241 7.19 -4.67 -11.48
N THR A 242 7.99 -5.69 -11.76
CA THR A 242 9.45 -5.62 -11.60
C THR A 242 10.05 -5.09 -12.88
N VAL A 243 10.61 -3.89 -12.82
CA VAL A 243 11.28 -3.25 -13.96
C VAL A 243 12.66 -3.86 -14.17
N THR A 244 12.92 -4.34 -15.38
CA THR A 244 14.20 -4.91 -15.82
C THR A 244 14.98 -3.95 -16.71
N ASP A 245 16.17 -4.35 -17.14
CA ASP A 245 17.06 -3.58 -18.02
C ASP A 245 16.68 -3.66 -19.51
N ASP A 246 15.52 -4.27 -19.81
CA ASP A 246 14.95 -4.37 -21.15
C ASP A 246 13.61 -3.62 -21.21
N TRP A 247 13.19 -3.20 -22.41
CA TRP A 247 11.87 -2.58 -22.59
C TRP A 247 10.75 -3.59 -22.34
N GLN A 248 9.94 -3.32 -21.32
CA GLN A 248 8.80 -4.15 -20.96
C GLN A 248 7.49 -3.40 -21.17
N ARG A 249 6.52 -4.04 -21.83
CA ARG A 249 5.20 -3.45 -22.07
C ARG A 249 4.30 -3.55 -20.85
N ILE A 250 3.65 -2.44 -20.49
CA ILE A 250 2.61 -2.39 -19.46
C ILE A 250 1.25 -2.42 -20.15
N THR A 251 0.52 -3.53 -20.00
CA THR A 251 -0.80 -3.74 -20.62
C THR A 251 -1.97 -3.55 -19.66
N LYS A 252 -1.70 -3.47 -18.37
CA LYS A 252 -2.69 -3.27 -17.30
C LYS A 252 -2.10 -2.36 -16.23
N GLU A 253 -2.94 -1.89 -15.31
CA GLU A 253 -2.47 -1.14 -14.14
C GLU A 253 -1.37 -1.93 -13.41
N SER A 254 -0.22 -1.30 -13.21
CA SER A 254 1.00 -1.90 -12.66
C SER A 254 1.62 -0.99 -11.61
N ARG A 255 2.01 -1.57 -10.48
CA ARG A 255 2.69 -0.87 -9.38
C ARG A 255 4.18 -1.19 -9.39
N ILE A 256 5.00 -0.16 -9.42
CA ILE A 256 6.46 -0.24 -9.37
C ILE A 256 6.91 0.26 -7.99
N ALA A 257 7.71 -0.55 -7.32
CA ALA A 257 8.23 -0.22 -5.99
C ALA A 257 9.22 0.95 -6.04
N TYR A 258 9.18 1.81 -5.03
CA TYR A 258 10.22 2.82 -4.84
C TYR A 258 11.53 2.17 -4.35
N ASP A 259 12.48 2.03 -5.26
CA ASP A 259 13.84 1.51 -4.99
C ASP A 259 14.92 2.60 -5.04
N GLY A 260 14.54 3.85 -5.30
CA GLY A 260 15.47 4.97 -5.43
C GLY A 260 16.27 4.98 -6.72
N LYS A 261 15.98 4.09 -7.68
CA LYS A 261 16.58 4.08 -9.02
C LYS A 261 15.68 4.82 -10.02
N PRO A 262 16.25 5.46 -11.05
CA PRO A 262 15.45 6.03 -12.12
C PRO A 262 14.89 4.96 -13.06
N LEU A 263 13.95 5.38 -13.89
CA LEU A 263 13.34 4.56 -14.94
C LEU A 263 12.94 5.45 -16.11
N GLU A 264 12.80 4.84 -17.29
CA GLU A 264 12.23 5.52 -18.45
C GLU A 264 10.88 4.94 -18.81
N LEU A 265 9.98 5.81 -19.27
CA LEU A 265 8.65 5.45 -19.73
C LEU A 265 8.51 5.90 -21.19
N ARG A 266 8.32 4.94 -22.09
CA ARG A 266 8.05 5.18 -23.50
C ARG A 266 6.56 5.28 -23.76
N LEU A 267 6.15 6.39 -24.35
CA LEU A 267 4.78 6.75 -24.73
C LEU A 267 4.71 6.80 -26.26
N GLY A 268 4.35 5.70 -26.90
CA GLY A 268 4.51 5.57 -28.35
C GLY A 268 5.98 5.62 -28.77
N LYS A 269 6.45 6.71 -29.37
CA LYS A 269 7.89 6.89 -29.71
C LYS A 269 8.61 7.92 -28.84
N GLN A 270 7.91 8.63 -27.96
CA GLN A 270 8.54 9.61 -27.06
C GLN A 270 8.90 8.94 -25.74
N VAL A 271 10.03 9.30 -25.16
CA VAL A 271 10.49 8.76 -23.87
C VAL A 271 10.46 9.87 -22.83
N LEU A 272 9.95 9.57 -21.63
CA LEU A 272 10.06 10.43 -20.47
C LEU A 272 10.89 9.71 -19.39
N ARG A 273 11.76 10.45 -18.71
CA ARG A 273 12.57 9.95 -17.59
C ARG A 273 11.94 10.29 -16.26
N PHE A 274 11.91 9.31 -15.37
CA PHE A 274 11.42 9.43 -14.00
C PHE A 274 12.59 9.27 -13.05
N TYR A 275 12.80 10.32 -12.26
CA TYR A 275 13.89 10.41 -11.34
C TYR A 275 13.37 10.55 -9.90
N PRO A 276 13.84 9.75 -8.94
CA PRO A 276 13.60 10.02 -7.53
C PRO A 276 14.13 11.40 -7.16
N GLU A 277 13.30 12.21 -6.50
CA GLU A 277 13.68 13.57 -6.13
C GLU A 277 14.78 13.56 -5.05
N ILE A 278 15.83 14.36 -5.25
CA ILE A 278 16.90 14.56 -4.29
C ILE A 278 16.77 15.99 -3.74
N PRO A 279 16.07 16.20 -2.61
CA PRO A 279 15.88 17.54 -2.06
C PRO A 279 17.16 18.10 -1.42
N LEU A 280 17.23 19.43 -1.30
CA LEU A 280 18.32 20.17 -0.67
C LEU A 280 18.00 20.50 0.80
N GLY A 281 18.99 20.34 1.69
CA GLY A 281 18.90 20.77 3.09
C GLY A 281 17.87 20.03 3.95
N ILE A 282 17.23 18.97 3.43
CA ILE A 282 16.21 18.21 4.15
C ILE A 282 16.85 17.07 4.94
N ARG A 283 16.58 17.01 6.26
CA ARG A 283 16.95 15.87 7.10
C ARG A 283 16.26 14.59 6.62
N LYS A 284 16.94 13.43 6.68
CA LYS A 284 16.41 12.13 6.22
C LYS A 284 14.97 11.82 6.68
N LYS A 285 14.59 12.18 7.92
CA LYS A 285 13.25 11.98 8.48
C LYS A 285 12.10 12.70 7.73
N ASN A 286 12.41 13.78 7.03
CA ASN A 286 11.45 14.62 6.30
C ASN A 286 11.48 14.37 4.79
N LEU A 287 12.24 13.37 4.33
CA LEU A 287 12.39 13.05 2.91
C LEU A 287 11.05 12.55 2.34
N LYS A 288 10.48 13.31 1.41
CA LYS A 288 9.30 12.88 0.64
C LYS A 288 9.77 12.11 -0.60
N LYS A 289 9.18 10.94 -0.84
CA LYS A 289 9.45 10.08 -1.99
C LYS A 289 8.75 10.61 -3.25
N ASN A 290 9.12 11.81 -3.68
CA ASN A 290 8.57 12.42 -4.88
C ASN A 290 9.36 11.96 -6.12
N TRP A 291 8.76 12.14 -7.28
CA TRP A 291 9.40 11.88 -8.57
C TRP A 291 9.48 13.16 -9.40
N LEU A 292 10.56 13.30 -10.16
CA LEU A 292 10.73 14.31 -11.20
C LEU A 292 10.60 13.63 -12.56
N ILE A 293 9.80 14.23 -13.44
CA ILE A 293 9.54 13.77 -14.79
C ILE A 293 10.21 14.77 -15.73
N THR A 294 11.06 14.27 -16.63
CA THR A 294 11.82 15.10 -17.58
C THR A 294 11.78 14.48 -18.97
N ASP A 295 11.86 15.32 -20.00
CA ASP A 295 12.11 14.83 -21.37
C ASP A 295 13.63 14.82 -21.62
N PRO A 296 14.24 13.64 -21.86
CA PRO A 296 15.68 13.53 -22.12
C PRO A 296 16.13 14.30 -23.36
N SER A 297 15.28 14.50 -24.37
CA SER A 297 15.61 15.27 -25.57
C SER A 297 15.85 16.76 -25.29
N THR A 298 15.27 17.28 -24.20
CA THR A 298 15.44 18.67 -23.76
C THR A 298 16.53 18.82 -22.69
N PHE A 299 17.09 17.70 -22.20
CA PHE A 299 18.02 17.70 -21.09
C PHE A 299 19.39 18.24 -21.52
N GLY A 300 19.75 19.44 -21.07
CA GLY A 300 20.97 20.14 -21.48
C GLY A 300 20.71 21.37 -22.36
N SER A 301 19.46 21.58 -22.80
CA SER A 301 19.04 22.85 -23.40
C SER A 301 18.93 23.96 -22.32
N HIS A 302 18.96 25.23 -22.76
CA HIS A 302 18.84 26.39 -21.86
C HIS A 302 17.51 26.43 -21.08
N LEU A 303 16.46 25.75 -21.54
CA LEU A 303 15.15 25.67 -20.89
C LEU A 303 14.69 24.20 -20.80
N CYS A 304 15.08 23.52 -19.72
CA CYS A 304 14.66 22.15 -19.43
C CYS A 304 13.35 22.16 -18.62
N GLY A 305 12.25 21.75 -19.25
CA GLY A 305 10.97 21.56 -18.58
C GLY A 305 10.97 20.30 -17.71
N PHE A 306 10.43 20.41 -16.49
CA PHE A 306 10.19 19.24 -15.65
C PHE A 306 8.82 19.31 -14.98
N ALA A 307 8.27 18.14 -14.65
CA ALA A 307 7.10 18.03 -13.80
C ALA A 307 7.48 17.29 -12.51
N ARG A 308 6.90 17.70 -11.38
CA ARG A 308 7.06 16.98 -10.10
C ARG A 308 5.78 16.21 -9.81
N LEU A 309 5.92 14.93 -9.45
CA LEU A 309 4.83 14.08 -8.98
C LEU A 309 5.02 13.80 -7.48
N ARG A 310 4.26 14.50 -6.64
CA ARG A 310 4.36 14.39 -5.17
C ARG A 310 3.62 13.15 -4.68
N VAL A 311 4.00 12.70 -3.47
CA VAL A 311 3.27 11.63 -2.79
C VAL A 311 1.78 11.98 -2.66
N GLY A 312 0.91 11.10 -3.14
CA GLY A 312 -0.54 11.25 -3.17
C GLY A 312 -1.09 11.89 -4.44
N GLU A 313 -0.23 12.38 -5.34
CA GLU A 313 -0.67 12.98 -6.61
C GLU A 313 -0.79 11.94 -7.72
N THR A 314 -1.70 12.22 -8.65
CA THR A 314 -1.89 11.49 -9.90
C THR A 314 -1.77 12.47 -11.07
N ALA A 315 -0.96 12.10 -12.06
CA ALA A 315 -0.79 12.83 -13.30
C ALA A 315 -1.34 12.02 -14.48
N MET A 316 -2.26 12.61 -15.24
CA MET A 316 -2.64 12.09 -16.55
C MET A 316 -1.67 12.63 -17.59
N ILE A 317 -0.92 11.76 -18.25
CA ILE A 317 0.03 12.11 -19.30
C ILE A 317 -0.60 11.79 -20.66
N GLY A 318 -0.61 12.81 -21.52
CA GLY A 318 -1.19 12.74 -22.87
C GLY A 318 -1.44 14.13 -23.44
N ARG A 319 -1.78 14.19 -24.74
CA ARG A 319 -1.99 15.44 -25.48
C ARG A 319 -3.14 16.30 -24.96
N ASP A 320 -4.12 15.73 -24.27
CA ASP A 320 -5.25 16.49 -23.71
C ASP A 320 -4.89 17.18 -22.39
N ASN A 321 -3.80 16.78 -21.73
CA ASN A 321 -3.30 17.51 -20.58
C ASN A 321 -2.50 18.74 -21.05
N ARG A 322 -3.15 19.91 -21.07
CA ARG A 322 -2.54 21.17 -21.53
C ARG A 322 -1.22 21.50 -20.83
N LYS A 323 -1.12 21.25 -19.51
CA LYS A 323 0.10 21.53 -18.72
C LYS A 323 1.25 20.64 -19.16
N TYR A 324 1.03 19.33 -19.22
CA TYR A 324 2.08 18.38 -19.60
C TYR A 324 2.43 18.49 -21.10
N LYS A 325 1.44 18.78 -21.96
CA LYS A 325 1.68 19.05 -23.38
C LYS A 325 2.56 20.30 -23.57
N ALA A 326 2.35 21.36 -22.78
CA ALA A 326 3.18 22.57 -22.85
C ALA A 326 4.63 22.30 -22.39
N ILE A 327 4.82 21.45 -21.38
CA ILE A 327 6.15 21.12 -20.84
C ILE A 327 6.92 20.16 -21.76
N PHE A 328 6.26 19.11 -22.29
CA PHE A 328 6.91 17.99 -22.98
C PHE A 328 6.62 17.91 -24.49
N ASN A 329 5.82 18.83 -25.02
CA ASN A 329 5.49 18.94 -26.45
C ASN A 329 5.08 17.61 -27.14
N PHE A 330 4.07 16.93 -26.59
CA PHE A 330 3.67 15.59 -27.05
C PHE A 330 3.27 15.52 -28.55
N PRO A 331 3.94 14.68 -29.37
CA PRO A 331 3.58 14.47 -30.77
C PRO A 331 2.32 13.62 -30.96
N LYS A 332 1.82 13.53 -32.21
CA LYS A 332 0.56 12.81 -32.55
C LYS A 332 0.58 11.31 -32.19
N ASN A 333 1.77 10.72 -32.11
CA ASN A 333 1.99 9.33 -31.68
C ASN A 333 1.84 9.13 -30.16
N VAL A 334 1.68 10.19 -29.38
CA VAL A 334 1.24 10.12 -27.98
C VAL A 334 -0.29 10.22 -27.95
N GLY A 335 -0.92 9.41 -27.11
CA GLY A 335 -2.37 9.38 -26.94
C GLY A 335 -2.91 10.70 -26.41
N LYS A 336 -4.22 10.93 -26.61
CA LYS A 336 -4.92 12.07 -25.98
C LYS A 336 -4.87 11.97 -24.46
N ARG A 337 -5.25 10.81 -23.94
CA ARG A 337 -5.03 10.35 -22.55
C ARG A 337 -4.25 9.05 -22.64
N HIS A 338 -2.93 9.11 -22.51
CA HIS A 338 -2.08 7.97 -22.85
C HIS A 338 -1.83 7.08 -21.63
N VAL A 339 -1.51 7.69 -20.49
CA VAL A 339 -1.24 6.96 -19.25
C VAL A 339 -1.58 7.81 -18.03
N ASN A 340 -2.09 7.17 -16.98
CA ASN A 340 -2.17 7.77 -15.65
C ASN A 340 -1.01 7.27 -14.79
N ILE A 341 -0.36 8.17 -14.07
CA ILE A 341 0.73 7.85 -13.16
C ILE A 341 0.42 8.43 -11.79
N SER A 342 0.33 7.57 -10.78
CA SER A 342 0.10 7.97 -9.40
C SER A 342 1.31 7.68 -8.54
N ASN A 343 1.62 8.57 -7.60
CA ASN A 343 2.67 8.33 -6.60
C ASN A 343 2.02 7.94 -5.27
N GLU A 344 1.96 6.64 -4.99
CA GLU A 344 1.49 6.12 -3.71
C GLU A 344 2.65 5.85 -2.74
N ARG A 345 2.93 6.83 -1.87
CA ARG A 345 3.99 6.72 -0.84
C ARG A 345 5.37 6.40 -1.43
N GLY A 346 5.64 6.90 -2.64
CA GLY A 346 6.86 6.68 -3.40
C GLY A 346 6.68 5.68 -4.54
N ASP A 347 5.77 4.72 -4.41
CA ASP A 347 5.57 3.72 -5.47
C ASP A 347 4.82 4.36 -6.64
N LEU A 348 5.22 4.02 -7.86
CA LEU A 348 4.52 4.49 -9.06
C LEU A 348 3.45 3.48 -9.46
N ILE A 349 2.21 3.94 -9.59
CA ILE A 349 1.13 3.18 -10.19
C ILE A 349 0.93 3.71 -11.61
N ILE A 350 1.19 2.87 -12.59
CA ILE A 350 1.09 3.17 -14.01
C ILE A 350 -0.14 2.46 -14.56
N THR A 351 -1.10 3.24 -15.04
CA THR A 351 -2.34 2.74 -15.64
C THR A 351 -2.40 3.21 -17.09
N PRO A 352 -2.09 2.33 -18.06
CA PRO A 352 -2.28 2.64 -19.48
C PRO A 352 -3.75 3.03 -19.75
N LEU A 353 -3.96 4.08 -20.53
CA LEU A 353 -5.30 4.59 -20.87
C LEU A 353 -5.60 4.53 -22.38
N ASP A 354 -4.59 4.23 -23.20
CA ASP A 354 -4.71 4.13 -24.65
C ASP A 354 -4.42 2.69 -25.08
N ASP A 355 -5.43 2.00 -25.62
CA ASP A 355 -5.31 0.60 -26.02
C ASP A 355 -4.52 0.42 -27.32
N GLN A 356 -4.42 1.48 -28.14
CA GLN A 356 -3.76 1.43 -29.45
C GLN A 356 -2.26 1.74 -29.37
N ARG A 357 -1.86 2.59 -28.42
CA ARG A 357 -0.48 3.06 -28.30
C ARG A 357 0.16 2.48 -27.03
N PRO A 358 1.23 1.68 -27.15
CA PRO A 358 1.80 0.99 -26.01
C PRO A 358 2.48 1.96 -25.04
N VAL A 359 2.41 1.60 -23.76
CA VAL A 359 3.23 2.14 -22.68
C VAL A 359 4.29 1.09 -22.35
N GLU A 360 5.55 1.48 -22.42
CA GLU A 360 6.67 0.58 -22.12
C GLU A 360 7.60 1.23 -21.11
N ILE A 361 8.23 0.40 -20.28
CA ILE A 361 9.09 0.83 -19.20
C ILE A 361 10.41 0.07 -19.25
N ILE A 362 11.48 0.74 -18.85
CA ILE A 362 12.82 0.14 -18.73
C ILE A 362 13.53 0.73 -17.52
N ARG A 363 14.43 -0.05 -16.94
CA ARG A 363 15.37 0.43 -15.94
C ARG A 363 16.44 1.27 -16.60
N PHE A 364 16.76 2.40 -15.99
CA PHE A 364 17.82 3.28 -16.44
C PHE A 364 18.84 3.45 -15.33
N GLU A 365 20.11 3.28 -15.66
CA GLU A 365 21.21 3.59 -14.75
C GLU A 365 21.77 4.98 -15.05
N ASP A 366 21.92 5.78 -14.00
CA ASP A 366 22.45 7.14 -14.10
C ASP A 366 23.39 7.40 -12.94
N ASN A 367 24.53 6.71 -12.98
CA ASN A 367 25.47 6.62 -11.86
C ASN A 367 26.05 7.99 -11.48
N ASP A 368 26.28 8.88 -12.45
CA ASP A 368 26.85 10.21 -12.20
C ASP A 368 25.80 11.28 -11.85
N ARG A 369 24.51 10.92 -11.75
CA ARG A 369 23.43 11.90 -11.54
C ARG A 369 23.65 12.76 -10.30
N LYS A 370 24.06 12.17 -9.18
CA LYS A 370 24.27 12.90 -7.92
C LYS A 370 25.33 13.98 -8.11
N ALA A 371 26.48 13.60 -8.66
CA ALA A 371 27.59 14.52 -8.94
C ALA A 371 27.15 15.63 -9.91
N ARG A 372 26.44 15.31 -10.99
CA ARG A 372 25.93 16.32 -11.94
C ARG A 372 24.92 17.28 -11.32
N ILE A 373 24.04 16.78 -10.44
CA ILE A 373 23.08 17.64 -9.72
C ILE A 373 23.81 18.59 -8.78
N GLU A 374 24.81 18.09 -8.06
CA GLU A 374 25.62 18.89 -7.14
C GLU A 374 26.40 19.98 -7.89
N ALA A 375 27.11 19.63 -8.96
CA ALA A 375 27.83 20.56 -9.82
C ALA A 375 26.89 21.65 -10.38
N ARG A 376 25.77 21.27 -11.00
CA ARG A 376 24.79 22.24 -11.54
C ARG A 376 24.22 23.18 -10.49
N ARG A 377 24.02 22.68 -9.26
CA ARG A 377 23.53 23.51 -8.16
C ARG A 377 24.57 24.51 -7.69
N TYR A 378 25.83 24.07 -7.59
CA TYR A 378 26.95 24.95 -7.28
C TYR A 378 27.10 26.04 -8.36
N ASP A 379 27.10 25.66 -9.64
CA ASP A 379 27.17 26.62 -10.75
C ASP A 379 26.00 27.61 -10.72
N ALA A 380 24.78 27.13 -10.46
CA ALA A 380 23.62 28.00 -10.31
C ALA A 380 23.77 28.99 -9.14
N LEU A 381 24.28 28.54 -7.98
CA LEU A 381 24.53 29.42 -6.84
C LEU A 381 25.62 30.46 -7.14
N MET A 382 26.71 30.06 -7.82
CA MET A 382 27.77 30.97 -8.23
C MET A 382 27.29 31.97 -9.28
N HIS A 383 26.44 31.54 -10.20
CA HIS A 383 25.80 32.42 -11.17
C HIS A 383 24.86 33.41 -10.47
N LEU A 384 24.03 32.95 -9.52
CA LEU A 384 23.19 33.86 -8.72
C LEU A 384 24.06 34.88 -7.96
N LYS A 385 25.14 34.44 -7.31
CA LYS A 385 26.09 35.34 -6.65
C LYS A 385 26.66 36.40 -7.63
N LYS A 386 27.01 35.98 -8.85
CA LYS A 386 27.47 36.90 -9.91
C LYS A 386 26.40 37.88 -10.35
N LEU A 387 25.15 37.44 -10.51
CA LEU A 387 24.02 38.27 -10.91
C LEU A 387 23.67 39.32 -9.83
N TYR A 388 23.69 38.93 -8.55
CA TYR A 388 23.38 39.83 -7.44
C TYR A 388 24.55 40.71 -7.00
N GLY A 389 25.78 40.41 -7.45
CA GLY A 389 26.94 41.32 -7.34
C GLY A 389 27.50 41.56 -5.93
N GLY A 390 27.00 40.89 -4.89
CA GLY A 390 27.43 41.14 -3.51
C GLY A 390 26.78 40.22 -2.48
N PRO A 391 27.06 40.41 -1.18
CA PRO A 391 26.37 39.69 -0.11
C PRO A 391 24.88 40.03 -0.13
N VAL A 392 24.03 39.02 0.03
CA VAL A 392 22.57 39.23 0.18
C VAL A 392 22.32 39.71 1.59
N GLU A 393 22.33 41.03 1.77
CA GLU A 393 22.07 41.69 3.05
C GLU A 393 20.67 42.30 3.07
N ILE A 394 20.14 42.46 4.28
CA ILE A 394 18.85 43.14 4.47
C ILE A 394 19.06 44.62 4.16
N LEU A 395 18.40 45.11 3.11
CA LEU A 395 18.39 46.54 2.81
C LEU A 395 17.69 47.31 3.95
N PRO A 396 18.18 48.51 4.30
CA PRO A 396 17.45 49.42 5.18
C PRO A 396 16.00 49.60 4.69
N THR A 397 15.04 49.64 5.60
CA THR A 397 13.59 49.62 5.29
C THR A 397 13.20 50.63 4.20
N ALA A 398 13.71 51.86 4.27
CA ALA A 398 13.41 52.90 3.28
C ALA A 398 13.91 52.54 1.87
N GLN A 399 15.12 51.99 1.75
CA GLN A 399 15.68 51.54 0.47
C GLN A 399 14.96 50.31 -0.06
N ALA A 400 14.59 49.38 0.83
CA ALA A 400 13.81 48.19 0.46
C ALA A 400 12.45 48.59 -0.13
N ILE A 401 11.71 49.49 0.53
CA ILE A 401 10.43 50.00 0.05
C ILE A 401 10.59 50.69 -1.30
N ALA A 402 11.55 51.60 -1.45
CA ALA A 402 11.78 52.31 -2.71
C ALA A 402 12.10 51.36 -3.88
N THR A 403 12.89 50.32 -3.61
CA THR A 403 13.23 49.28 -4.59
C THR A 403 11.99 48.49 -4.97
N LEU A 404 11.18 48.06 -4.00
CA LEU A 404 9.95 47.29 -4.23
C LEU A 404 8.91 48.10 -5.03
N THR A 405 8.73 49.39 -4.72
CA THR A 405 7.86 50.28 -5.50
C THR A 405 8.36 50.43 -6.95
N THR A 406 9.68 50.55 -7.14
CA THR A 406 10.28 50.65 -8.49
C THR A 406 10.03 49.39 -9.29
N VAL A 407 10.22 48.22 -8.67
CA VAL A 407 9.98 46.92 -9.30
C VAL A 407 8.50 46.74 -9.62
N ASN A 408 7.59 47.03 -8.68
CA ASN A 408 6.14 46.97 -8.93
C ASN A 408 5.75 47.80 -10.16
N ARG A 409 6.26 49.02 -10.30
CA ARG A 409 6.01 49.89 -11.47
C ARG A 409 6.53 49.31 -12.79
N ILE A 410 7.67 48.61 -12.76
CA ILE A 410 8.19 47.93 -13.95
C ILE A 410 7.27 46.75 -14.31
N LEU A 411 6.90 45.95 -13.31
CA LEU A 411 6.12 44.74 -13.49
C LEU A 411 4.64 45.02 -13.82
N GLU A 412 4.13 46.21 -13.54
CA GLU A 412 2.80 46.67 -14.00
C GLU A 412 2.64 46.59 -15.52
N LYS A 413 3.73 46.74 -16.26
CA LYS A 413 3.73 46.74 -17.74
C LYS A 413 4.12 45.39 -18.33
N GLU A 414 4.29 44.35 -17.52
CA GLU A 414 4.74 43.04 -17.99
C GLU A 414 3.60 42.27 -18.70
N PRO A 415 3.72 41.94 -20.01
CA PRO A 415 2.61 41.40 -20.80
C PRO A 415 2.06 40.05 -20.35
N TYR A 416 2.87 39.24 -19.66
CA TYR A 416 2.53 37.86 -19.28
C TYR A 416 2.22 37.70 -17.79
N ARG A 417 2.06 38.80 -17.06
CA ARG A 417 1.84 38.76 -15.62
C ARG A 417 0.40 38.37 -15.29
N PRO A 418 0.18 37.36 -14.42
CA PRO A 418 -1.15 37.04 -13.94
C PRO A 418 -1.77 38.26 -13.24
N ARG A 419 -3.01 38.58 -13.59
CA ARG A 419 -3.78 39.62 -12.92
C ARG A 419 -4.46 39.05 -11.69
N ASP A 420 -4.56 39.86 -10.65
CA ASP A 420 -5.31 39.54 -9.45
C ASP A 420 -6.84 39.65 -9.70
N ASN A 421 -7.62 39.45 -8.64
CA ASN A 421 -9.09 39.51 -8.69
C ASN A 421 -9.64 40.92 -8.98
N SER A 422 -8.81 41.97 -8.86
CA SER A 422 -9.14 43.35 -9.21
C SER A 422 -8.76 43.71 -10.65
N GLY A 423 -8.15 42.78 -11.39
CA GLY A 423 -7.68 43.00 -12.75
C GLY A 423 -6.34 43.73 -12.84
N LEU A 424 -5.68 43.97 -11.70
CA LEU A 424 -4.36 44.58 -11.63
C LEU A 424 -3.26 43.50 -11.72
N PRO A 425 -2.10 43.82 -12.30
CA PRO A 425 -0.93 42.93 -12.26
C PRO A 425 -0.40 42.83 -10.80
N GLY A 426 -0.43 41.64 -10.19
CA GLY A 426 -0.13 41.50 -8.75
C GLY A 426 1.29 41.90 -8.36
N GLY A 427 1.47 42.78 -7.37
CA GLY A 427 2.77 43.31 -6.91
C GLY A 427 3.62 42.33 -6.07
N LEU A 428 4.88 42.67 -5.79
CA LEU A 428 5.72 41.99 -4.78
C LEU A 428 5.34 42.38 -3.34
N ILE A 429 4.78 43.58 -3.19
CA ILE A 429 4.05 44.06 -2.02
C ILE A 429 2.70 44.52 -2.56
N GLU A 430 1.62 44.08 -1.90
CA GLU A 430 0.27 44.60 -2.03
C GLU A 430 -0.04 45.55 -0.88
#